data_AF-A0A1A2N1X5-F1
#
_entry.id   AF-A0A1A2N1X5-F1
#
_cell.length_a   1.000
_cell.length_b   1.000
_cell.length_c   1.000
_cell.angle_alpha   90.00
_cell.angle_beta   90.00
_cell.angle_gamma   90.00
#
_symmetry.space_group_name_H-M   'P 1'
#
loop_
_entity.id
_entity.type
_entity.pdbx_description
1 polymer ?
#
loop_
_entity_poly.entity_id
_entity_poly.type
_entity_poly.pdbx_seq_one_letter_code
_entity_poly.pdbx_strand_id
1 'polypeptide(L)'
;MDVAGLSSERSARGTRRIGSRHHPVRRPHAGVARPEPTGSGPSAPAIERPAGDAGPAAPDAADQRQADYFMRVLSQNRRLIEQRLDGYQKAIVTAQAGGDVDAVCHLRRMARIEEQDRDNLDGMLERLRSRFARRALAEQPALSPRPHSAVR
;
A
#
# COMPACT_ATOMS: atom_id res chain seq x y z
N MET A 1 -73.76 14.12 4.11
CA MET A 1 -72.57 14.97 3.87
C MET A 1 -72.01 15.28 5.24
N ASP A 2 -70.84 14.75 5.57
CA ASP A 2 -70.15 15.10 6.81
C ASP A 2 -68.65 14.93 6.58
N VAL A 3 -67.92 16.04 6.54
CA VAL A 3 -66.46 16.07 6.40
C VAL A 3 -65.97 17.04 7.47
N ALA A 4 -65.81 16.54 8.69
CA ALA A 4 -65.27 17.30 9.81
C ALA A 4 -64.22 16.45 10.53
N GLY A 5 -62.97 16.78 10.25
CA GLY A 5 -61.79 16.19 10.88
C GLY A 5 -60.64 17.17 10.77
N LEU A 6 -60.80 18.33 11.41
CA LEU A 6 -59.75 19.32 11.62
C LEU A 6 -58.69 18.74 12.57
N SER A 7 -57.40 18.83 12.21
CA SER A 7 -56.34 18.93 13.20
C SER A 7 -55.26 19.88 12.69
N SER A 8 -55.23 21.03 13.36
CA SER A 8 -54.33 22.16 13.18
C SER A 8 -52.97 21.92 13.87
N GLU A 9 -51.97 22.64 13.36
CA GLU A 9 -50.85 23.25 14.10
C GLU A 9 -49.64 22.42 14.56
N ARG A 10 -48.59 22.48 13.71
CA ARG A 10 -47.39 23.34 13.89
C ARG A 10 -46.93 23.67 15.33
N SER A 11 -45.80 23.10 15.78
CA SER A 11 -44.73 23.79 16.56
C SER A 11 -43.54 22.85 16.78
N ALA A 12 -42.41 23.04 16.09
CA ALA A 12 -41.21 23.79 16.53
C ALA A 12 -40.49 23.24 17.78
N ARG A 13 -39.28 22.68 17.61
CA ARG A 13 -38.02 23.05 18.28
C ARG A 13 -36.92 22.00 18.02
N GLY A 14 -35.71 22.48 17.73
CA GLY A 14 -34.55 21.67 17.40
C GLY A 14 -33.67 21.25 18.59
N THR A 15 -32.42 20.91 18.24
CA THR A 15 -31.27 20.40 19.04
C THR A 15 -31.36 18.90 19.38
N ARG A 16 -30.35 18.04 19.12
CA ARG A 16 -28.92 18.17 19.44
C ARG A 16 -28.01 17.33 18.52
N ARG A 17 -26.86 17.90 18.12
CA ARG A 17 -25.58 17.17 17.96
C ARG A 17 -24.97 16.88 19.35
N ILE A 18 -23.88 16.09 19.40
CA ILE A 18 -23.02 15.67 20.53
C ILE A 18 -23.25 14.16 20.76
N GLY A 19 -22.32 13.23 20.56
CA GLY A 19 -20.87 13.29 20.66
C GLY A 19 -20.41 12.79 22.04
N SER A 20 -19.46 11.85 22.02
CA SER A 20 -18.45 11.62 23.08
C SER A 20 -18.77 10.71 24.28
N ARG A 21 -18.08 9.56 24.26
CA ARG A 21 -17.20 8.95 25.30
C ARG A 21 -17.76 8.63 26.68
N HIS A 22 -17.43 7.42 27.13
CA HIS A 22 -16.72 7.22 28.40
C HIS A 22 -15.58 6.17 28.28
N HIS A 23 -14.36 6.66 28.48
CA HIS A 23 -13.16 5.97 29.03
C HIS A 23 -13.41 5.65 30.54
N PRO A 24 -12.53 5.02 31.38
CA PRO A 24 -11.06 4.81 31.26
C PRO A 24 -10.41 3.58 31.96
N VAL A 25 -9.15 3.28 31.62
CA VAL A 25 -8.06 2.90 32.57
C VAL A 25 -6.77 3.40 31.91
N ARG A 26 -6.24 4.60 32.15
CA ARG A 26 -5.51 5.11 33.33
C ARG A 26 -4.47 4.13 33.90
N ARG A 27 -3.26 4.13 33.32
CA ARG A 27 -2.03 4.10 34.10
C ARG A 27 -0.96 5.00 33.46
N PRO A 28 -0.59 6.11 34.11
CA PRO A 28 0.53 6.95 33.74
C PRO A 28 1.82 6.35 34.33
N HIS A 29 2.82 6.07 33.48
CA HIS A 29 4.18 5.94 33.98
C HIS A 29 4.76 7.34 34.11
N ALA A 30 5.16 7.64 35.34
CA ALA A 30 5.74 8.89 35.79
C ALA A 30 6.93 9.30 34.92
N GLY A 31 6.86 10.52 34.40
CA GLY A 31 8.05 11.27 34.04
C GLY A 31 8.80 11.60 35.32
N VAL A 32 9.87 10.85 35.57
CA VAL A 32 10.90 11.26 36.52
C VAL A 32 11.87 12.15 35.75
N ALA A 33 12.06 13.35 36.28
CA ALA A 33 12.98 14.36 35.81
C ALA A 33 14.37 13.75 35.53
N ARG A 34 14.91 14.04 34.34
CA ARG A 34 16.31 13.82 34.00
C ARG A 34 17.12 14.95 34.65
N PRO A 35 18.02 14.68 35.61
CA PRO A 35 19.02 15.66 36.00
C PRO A 35 20.12 15.70 34.92
N GLU A 36 20.43 16.90 34.45
CA GLU A 36 21.69 17.22 33.77
C GLU A 36 22.87 16.91 34.70
N PRO A 37 23.94 16.25 34.22
CA PRO A 37 25.25 16.33 34.84
C PRO A 37 26.22 17.06 33.91
N THR A 38 26.52 18.32 34.24
CA THR A 38 27.84 18.91 33.99
C THR A 38 28.91 18.04 34.65
N GLY A 39 29.91 17.59 33.88
CA GLY A 39 31.08 16.88 34.41
C GLY A 39 32.06 16.44 33.34
N SER A 40 33.24 17.06 33.33
CA SER A 40 34.36 16.87 32.40
C SER A 40 35.15 15.55 32.55
N GLY A 41 35.47 14.94 31.39
CA GLY A 41 36.74 14.25 31.05
C GLY A 41 37.03 12.82 31.60
N PRO A 42 38.08 12.10 31.11
CA PRO A 42 38.89 12.27 29.90
C PRO A 42 38.91 11.03 28.96
N SER A 43 39.52 11.23 27.78
CA SER A 43 39.87 10.31 26.68
C SER A 43 40.10 8.83 26.97
N ALA A 44 39.56 7.99 26.09
CA ALA A 44 40.21 6.76 25.62
C ALA A 44 39.84 6.52 24.14
N PRO A 45 40.75 5.96 23.31
CA PRO A 45 40.79 6.23 21.88
C PRO A 45 39.72 5.47 21.11
N ALA A 46 39.07 6.19 20.21
CA ALA A 46 38.27 5.63 19.16
C ALA A 46 39.15 4.70 18.32
N ILE A 47 38.88 3.40 18.38
CA ILE A 47 39.25 2.50 17.30
C ILE A 47 38.39 2.96 16.12
N GLU A 48 39.02 3.74 15.25
CA GLU A 48 38.55 4.10 13.93
C GLU A 48 38.08 2.82 13.24
N ARG A 49 36.77 2.57 13.27
CA ARG A 49 36.16 1.83 12.18
C ARG A 49 36.42 2.71 10.96
N PRO A 50 37.10 2.21 9.90
CA PRO A 50 37.08 2.92 8.66
C PRO A 50 35.62 3.06 8.30
N ALA A 51 35.13 4.30 8.32
CA ALA A 51 33.92 4.69 7.64
C ALA A 51 34.19 4.37 6.17
N GLY A 52 33.99 3.11 5.80
CA GLY A 52 33.93 2.66 4.44
C GLY A 52 32.76 3.41 3.86
N ASP A 53 33.07 4.52 3.20
CA ASP A 53 32.34 5.17 2.12
C ASP A 53 30.93 4.61 1.92
N ALA A 54 30.05 4.88 2.88
CA ALA A 54 28.64 4.79 2.67
C ALA A 54 28.27 6.12 2.02
N GLY A 55 28.76 6.32 0.79
CA GLY A 55 28.27 7.36 -0.10
C GLY A 55 26.74 7.34 -0.05
N PRO A 56 26.09 8.52 -0.08
CA PRO A 56 24.65 8.63 0.15
C PRO A 56 23.97 7.57 -0.70
N ALA A 57 23.25 6.64 -0.05
CA ALA A 57 22.54 5.58 -0.74
C ALA A 57 21.77 6.24 -1.88
N ALA A 58 22.23 6.01 -3.12
CA ALA A 58 21.75 6.79 -4.24
C ALA A 58 20.22 6.67 -4.26
N PRO A 59 19.48 7.78 -4.44
CA PRO A 59 18.02 7.76 -4.43
C PRO A 59 17.45 6.67 -5.36
N ASP A 60 18.16 6.34 -6.43
CA ASP A 60 17.83 5.27 -7.37
C ASP A 60 17.87 3.84 -6.76
N ALA A 61 18.73 3.58 -5.78
CA ALA A 61 18.78 2.29 -5.08
C ALA A 61 17.60 2.09 -4.12
N ALA A 62 17.06 3.18 -3.55
CA ALA A 62 15.83 3.13 -2.75
C ALA A 62 14.61 2.89 -3.65
N ASP A 63 14.52 3.61 -4.77
CA ASP A 63 13.49 3.43 -5.79
C ASP A 63 13.45 1.99 -6.32
N GLN A 64 14.62 1.39 -6.61
CA GLN A 64 14.72 0.02 -7.10
C GLN A 64 14.18 -1.00 -6.07
N ARG A 65 14.58 -0.88 -4.80
CA ARG A 65 14.07 -1.77 -3.73
C ARG A 65 12.56 -1.66 -3.56
N GLN A 66 12.01 -0.46 -3.71
CA GLN A 66 10.58 -0.23 -3.66
C GLN A 66 9.87 -0.86 -4.87
N ALA A 67 10.43 -0.74 -6.07
CA ALA A 67 9.91 -1.41 -7.26
C ALA A 67 9.87 -2.93 -7.10
N ASP A 68 10.94 -3.52 -6.56
CA ASP A 68 11.03 -4.97 -6.31
C ASP A 68 9.99 -5.44 -5.28
N TYR A 69 9.71 -4.61 -4.27
CA TYR A 69 8.62 -4.87 -3.33
C TYR A 69 7.25 -4.87 -4.04
N PHE A 70 6.93 -3.82 -4.80
CA PHE A 70 5.66 -3.74 -5.50
C PHE A 70 5.49 -4.84 -6.56
N MET A 71 6.54 -5.21 -7.28
CA MET A 71 6.50 -6.34 -8.21
C MET A 71 6.08 -7.63 -7.51
N ARG A 72 6.62 -7.92 -6.32
CA ARG A 72 6.25 -9.11 -5.55
C ARG A 72 4.79 -9.06 -5.09
N VAL A 73 4.36 -7.96 -4.50
CA VAL A 73 2.98 -7.81 -3.99
C VAL A 73 1.95 -7.86 -5.12
N LEU A 74 2.17 -7.14 -6.22
CA LEU A 74 1.25 -7.15 -7.37
C LEU A 74 1.18 -8.54 -8.01
N SER A 75 2.32 -9.23 -8.14
CA SER A 75 2.35 -10.60 -8.66
C SER A 75 1.61 -11.58 -7.75
N GLN A 76 1.74 -11.43 -6.44
CA GLN A 76 1.00 -12.24 -5.47
C GLN A 76 -0.51 -11.98 -5.58
N ASN A 77 -0.92 -10.72 -5.61
CA ASN A 77 -2.34 -10.36 -5.74
C ASN A 77 -2.93 -10.89 -7.05
N ARG A 78 -2.19 -10.78 -8.17
CA ARG A 78 -2.60 -11.33 -9.46
C ARG A 78 -2.89 -12.84 -9.38
N ARG A 79 -2.03 -13.61 -8.70
CA ARG A 79 -2.25 -15.05 -8.48
C ARG A 79 -3.48 -15.34 -7.63
N LEU A 80 -3.74 -14.53 -6.60
CA LEU A 80 -4.94 -14.66 -5.77
C LEU A 80 -6.22 -14.38 -6.57
N ILE A 81 -6.18 -13.42 -7.50
CA ILE A 81 -7.29 -13.15 -8.42
C ILE A 81 -7.53 -14.36 -9.33
N GLU A 82 -6.48 -14.93 -9.91
CA GLU A 82 -6.58 -16.13 -10.75
C GLU A 82 -7.24 -17.29 -10.00
N GLN A 83 -6.86 -17.53 -8.75
CA GLN A 83 -7.49 -18.55 -7.89
C GLN A 83 -8.99 -18.27 -7.65
N ARG A 84 -9.38 -17.00 -7.46
CA ARG A 84 -10.80 -16.64 -7.32
C ARG A 84 -11.58 -16.83 -8.61
N LEU A 85 -10.99 -16.49 -9.77
CA LEU A 85 -11.58 -16.73 -11.08
C LEU A 85 -11.83 -18.22 -11.33
N ASP A 86 -10.86 -19.08 -11.01
CA ASP A 86 -11.04 -20.54 -11.06
C ASP A 86 -12.18 -21.00 -10.15
N GLY A 87 -12.28 -20.42 -8.95
CA GLY A 87 -13.36 -20.67 -8.01
C GLY A 87 -14.74 -20.28 -8.57
N TYR A 88 -14.86 -19.09 -9.15
CA TYR A 88 -16.09 -18.63 -9.78
C TYR A 88 -16.48 -19.48 -10.97
N GLN A 89 -15.53 -19.89 -11.81
CA GLN A 89 -15.81 -20.74 -12.95
C GLN A 89 -16.40 -22.09 -12.51
N LYS A 90 -15.83 -22.70 -11.47
CA LYS A 90 -16.39 -23.94 -10.87
C LYS A 90 -17.78 -23.71 -10.29
N ALA A 91 -17.97 -22.62 -9.54
CA ALA A 91 -19.27 -22.29 -8.95
C ALA A 91 -20.35 -22.03 -10.01
N ILE A 92 -19.99 -21.39 -11.14
CA ILE A 92 -20.90 -21.17 -12.27
C ILE A 92 -21.37 -22.50 -12.83
N VAL A 93 -20.46 -23.44 -13.08
CA VAL A 93 -20.82 -24.78 -13.59
C VAL A 93 -21.77 -25.50 -12.63
N THR A 94 -21.49 -25.44 -11.32
CA THR A 94 -22.37 -26.04 -10.30
C THR A 94 -23.76 -25.38 -10.27
N ALA A 95 -23.83 -24.05 -10.30
CA ALA A 95 -25.09 -23.31 -10.31
C ALA A 95 -25.89 -23.57 -11.59
N GLN A 96 -25.22 -23.67 -12.74
CA GLN A 96 -25.84 -24.04 -14.01
C GLN A 96 -26.44 -25.44 -13.97
N ALA A 97 -25.73 -26.42 -13.41
CA ALA A 97 -26.24 -27.78 -13.25
C ALA A 97 -27.44 -27.83 -12.29
N GLY A 98 -27.48 -26.95 -11.29
CA GLY A 98 -28.61 -26.79 -10.36
C GLY A 98 -29.78 -25.96 -10.90
N GLY A 99 -29.65 -25.35 -12.07
CA GLY A 99 -30.67 -24.44 -12.64
C GLY A 99 -30.80 -23.10 -11.91
N ASP A 100 -29.84 -22.72 -11.08
CA ASP A 100 -29.86 -21.46 -10.32
C ASP A 100 -29.35 -20.30 -11.19
N VAL A 101 -30.27 -19.70 -11.94
CA VAL A 101 -29.97 -18.61 -12.89
C VAL A 101 -29.47 -17.35 -12.18
N ASP A 102 -30.00 -17.05 -10.99
CA ASP A 102 -29.63 -15.85 -10.23
C ASP A 102 -28.19 -15.97 -9.71
N ALA A 103 -27.82 -17.14 -9.17
CA ALA A 103 -26.45 -17.42 -8.77
C ALA A 103 -25.48 -17.33 -9.96
N VAL A 104 -25.85 -17.87 -11.13
CA VAL A 104 -25.03 -17.77 -12.35
C VAL A 104 -24.81 -16.31 -12.75
N CYS A 105 -25.86 -15.49 -12.75
CA CYS A 105 -25.77 -14.07 -13.07
C CYS A 105 -24.88 -13.31 -12.09
N HIS A 106 -25.03 -13.58 -10.79
CA HIS A 106 -24.20 -12.98 -9.75
C HIS A 106 -22.72 -13.38 -9.87
N LEU A 107 -22.44 -14.67 -10.02
CA LEU A 107 -21.08 -15.19 -10.12
C LEU A 107 -20.35 -14.65 -11.37
N ARG A 108 -21.04 -14.54 -12.51
CA ARG A 108 -20.47 -13.92 -13.72
C ARG A 108 -20.14 -12.45 -13.51
N ARG A 109 -20.98 -11.71 -12.77
CA ARG A 109 -20.70 -10.32 -12.41
C ARG A 109 -19.43 -10.25 -11.56
N MET A 110 -19.29 -11.12 -10.57
CA MET A 110 -18.10 -11.15 -9.71
C MET A 110 -16.83 -11.52 -10.49
N ALA A 111 -16.90 -12.52 -11.38
CA ALA A 111 -15.79 -12.89 -12.24
C ALA A 111 -15.30 -11.73 -13.12
N ARG A 112 -16.22 -10.94 -13.69
CA ARG A 112 -15.86 -9.76 -14.50
C ARG A 112 -15.13 -8.67 -13.70
N ILE A 113 -15.52 -8.46 -12.45
CA ILE A 113 -14.84 -7.50 -11.57
C ILE A 113 -13.39 -7.94 -11.33
N GLU A 114 -13.21 -9.22 -10.99
CA GLU A 114 -11.89 -9.80 -10.79
C GLU A 114 -11.03 -9.81 -12.08
N GLU A 115 -11.63 -10.07 -13.24
CA GLU A 115 -10.94 -9.95 -14.53
C GLU A 115 -10.43 -8.52 -14.77
N GLN A 116 -11.25 -7.52 -14.48
CA GLN A 116 -10.85 -6.13 -14.60
C GLN A 116 -9.71 -5.78 -13.63
N ASP A 117 -9.76 -6.28 -12.39
CA ASP A 117 -8.69 -6.09 -11.43
C ASP A 117 -7.39 -6.77 -11.87
N ARG A 118 -7.47 -8.00 -12.42
CA ARG A 118 -6.30 -8.69 -13.00
C ARG A 118 -5.65 -7.84 -14.09
N ASP A 119 -6.45 -7.35 -15.04
CA ASP A 119 -5.95 -6.57 -16.17
C ASP A 119 -5.33 -5.24 -15.71
N ASN A 120 -5.90 -4.62 -14.67
CA ASN A 120 -5.31 -3.45 -14.02
C ASN A 120 -3.93 -3.76 -13.39
N LEU A 121 -3.82 -4.87 -12.66
CA LEU A 121 -2.56 -5.30 -12.06
C LEU A 121 -1.50 -5.62 -13.13
N ASP A 122 -1.90 -6.26 -14.22
CA ASP A 122 -1.01 -6.54 -15.36
C ASP A 122 -0.46 -5.25 -15.98
N GLY A 123 -1.32 -4.24 -16.16
CA GLY A 123 -0.89 -2.92 -16.60
C GLY A 123 0.10 -2.24 -15.64
N MET A 124 -0.11 -2.37 -14.33
CA MET A 124 0.81 -1.83 -13.32
C MET A 124 2.16 -2.55 -13.32
N LEU A 125 2.15 -3.89 -13.39
CA LEU A 125 3.36 -4.71 -13.47
C LEU A 125 4.18 -4.37 -14.70
N GLU A 126 3.54 -4.22 -15.86
CA GLU A 126 4.25 -3.90 -17.10
C GLU A 126 4.90 -2.52 -17.04
N ARG A 127 4.18 -1.50 -16.55
CA ARG A 127 4.74 -0.15 -16.38
C ARG A 127 5.94 -0.14 -15.45
N LEU A 128 5.87 -0.91 -14.36
CA LEU A 128 6.94 -1.01 -13.38
C LEU A 128 8.18 -1.68 -13.98
N ARG A 129 8.01 -2.83 -14.65
CA ARG A 129 9.08 -3.52 -15.37
C ARG A 129 9.74 -2.62 -16.42
N SER A 130 8.92 -2.00 -17.28
CA SER A 130 9.40 -1.11 -18.34
C SER A 130 10.21 0.09 -17.81
N ARG A 131 9.82 0.70 -16.68
CA ARG A 131 10.54 1.84 -16.10
C ARG A 131 11.91 1.44 -15.55
N PHE A 132 11.98 0.34 -14.80
CA PHE A 132 13.19 -0.05 -14.11
C PHE A 132 14.15 -0.87 -14.99
N ALA A 133 13.65 -1.59 -16.00
CA ALA A 133 14.49 -2.19 -17.05
C ALA A 133 15.23 -1.11 -17.87
N ARG A 134 14.56 -0.01 -18.22
CA ARG A 134 15.19 1.11 -18.93
C ARG A 134 16.26 1.82 -18.09
N ARG A 135 16.06 1.96 -16.77
CA ARG A 135 17.07 2.54 -15.87
C ARG A 135 18.31 1.64 -15.75
N ALA A 136 18.11 0.33 -15.58
CA ALA A 136 19.23 -0.62 -15.51
C ALA A 136 20.14 -0.57 -16.74
N LEU A 137 19.58 -0.37 -17.94
CA LEU A 137 20.36 -0.22 -19.18
C LEU A 137 21.08 1.14 -19.27
N ALA A 138 20.50 2.21 -18.72
CA ALA A 138 21.07 3.55 -18.74
C ALA A 138 22.22 3.75 -17.74
N GLU A 139 22.32 2.91 -16.70
CA GLU A 139 23.44 2.93 -15.73
C GLU A 139 24.69 2.18 -16.25
N GLN A 140 24.55 1.27 -17.23
CA GLN A 140 25.68 0.51 -17.80
C GLN A 140 26.69 1.27 -18.70
N PRO A 141 26.45 2.44 -19.31
CA PRO A 141 27.44 3.06 -20.21
C PRO A 141 28.57 3.82 -19.49
N ALA A 142 28.49 4.06 -18.17
CA ALA A 142 29.40 4.97 -17.48
C ALA A 142 30.75 4.36 -17.04
N LEU A 143 30.95 3.04 -17.19
CA LEU A 143 32.14 2.33 -16.70
C LEU A 143 33.11 1.88 -17.80
N SER A 144 33.09 2.49 -18.99
CA SER A 144 34.17 2.25 -19.97
C SER A 144 35.35 3.18 -19.66
N PRO A 145 36.51 2.66 -19.21
CA PRO A 145 37.68 3.50 -18.95
C PRO A 145 38.24 3.91 -20.31
N ARG A 146 38.12 5.20 -20.62
CA ARG A 146 38.67 5.79 -21.84
C ARG A 146 40.20 5.69 -21.76
N PRO A 147 40.90 4.97 -22.67
CA PRO A 147 42.35 4.98 -22.68
C PRO A 147 42.79 6.34 -23.21
N HIS A 148 43.27 7.21 -22.32
CA HIS A 148 43.91 8.46 -22.72
C HIS A 148 45.24 8.09 -23.37
N SER A 149 45.33 8.28 -24.69
CA SER A 149 46.57 8.09 -25.44
C SER A 149 47.62 9.04 -24.90
N ALA A 150 48.69 8.50 -24.32
CA ALA A 150 49.88 9.26 -23.99
C ALA A 150 50.50 9.80 -25.29
N VAL A 151 50.40 11.12 -25.49
CA VAL A 151 51.11 11.84 -26.54
C VAL A 151 52.57 11.93 -26.10
N ARG A 152 53.48 11.47 -26.98
CA ARG A 152 54.94 11.56 -26.86
C ARG A 152 55.45 12.94 -27.26
#